data_AF-A0A1I3N9S6-F1
#
_entry.id   AF-A0A1I3N9S6-F1
#
_cell.length_a   1.000
_cell.length_b   1.000
_cell.length_c   1.000
_cell.angle_alpha   90.00
_cell.angle_beta   90.00
_cell.angle_gamma   90.00
#
_symmetry.space_group_name_H-M   'P 1'
#
loop_
_entity.id
_entity.type
_entity.pdbx_description
1 polymer ?
#
loop_
_entity_poly.entity_id
_entity_poly.type
_entity_poly.pdbx_seq_one_letter_code
_entity_poly.pdbx_strand_id
1 'polypeptide(L)' 'MDRDSLIEQHLKQAFYHLKMAVNESAQELSQHKESKQRLGAMWEAFLKQFYQYIREQEKEHRISLLDFAKMFSLRKWFF' A
#
# COMPACT_ATOMS: atom_id res chain seq x y z
N MET A 1 -20.61 5.34 -15.44
CA MET A 1 -19.84 5.55 -14.21
C MET A 1 -18.79 6.58 -14.53
N ASP A 2 -18.69 7.67 -13.76
CA ASP A 2 -17.58 8.62 -13.96
C ASP A 2 -16.24 7.98 -13.51
N ARG A 3 -15.13 8.56 -13.97
CA ARG A 3 -13.79 8.02 -13.70
C ARG A 3 -13.48 8.03 -12.20
N ASP A 4 -13.97 9.03 -11.49
CA ASP A 4 -13.72 9.20 -10.06
C ASP A 4 -14.37 8.07 -9.24
N SER A 5 -15.61 7.70 -9.57
CA SER A 5 -16.32 6.57 -8.94
C SER A 5 -15.61 5.24 -9.18
N LEU A 6 -15.05 5.03 -10.37
CA LEU A 6 -14.29 3.82 -10.68
C LEU A 6 -12.97 3.78 -9.91
N ILE A 7 -12.25 4.90 -9.82
CA ILE A 7 -11.03 5.03 -9.02
C ILE A 7 -11.34 4.75 -7.55
N GLU A 8 -12.43 5.31 -7.01
CA GLU A 8 -12.86 5.08 -5.63
C GLU A 8 -13.13 3.59 -5.37
N GLN A 9 -13.81 2.90 -6.29
CA GLN A 9 -14.05 1.46 -6.18
C GLN A 9 -12.75 0.65 -6.15
N HIS A 10 -11.78 0.96 -7.02
CA HIS A 10 -10.48 0.29 -7.02
C HIS A 10 -9.71 0.55 -5.73
N LEU A 11 -9.72 1.78 -5.20
CA LEU A 11 -9.09 2.11 -3.92
C LEU A 11 -9.75 1.35 -2.76
N LYS A 12 -11.08 1.23 -2.74
CA LYS A 12 -11.82 0.43 -1.74
C LYS A 12 -11.45 -1.04 -1.80
N GLN A 13 -11.37 -1.63 -2.99
CA GLN A 13 -10.97 -3.02 -3.19
C GLN A 13 -9.53 -3.25 -2.76
N ALA A 14 -8.60 -2.38 -3.17
CA ALA A 14 -7.20 -2.45 -2.76
C ALA A 14 -7.06 -2.38 -1.23
N PHE A 15 -7.79 -1.45 -0.58
CA PHE A 15 -7.78 -1.34 0.87
C PHE A 15 -8.36 -2.58 1.57
N TYR A 16 -9.43 -3.17 1.03
CA TYR A 16 -9.96 -4.43 1.54
C TYR A 16 -8.92 -5.56 1.51
N HIS A 17 -8.22 -5.74 0.39
CA HIS A 17 -7.17 -6.75 0.28
C HIS A 17 -5.98 -6.48 1.19
N LEU A 18 -5.55 -5.22 1.32
CA LEU A 18 -4.50 -4.83 2.25
C LEU A 18 -4.88 -5.14 3.70
N LYS A 19 -6.13 -4.84 4.10
CA LYS A 19 -6.64 -5.16 5.43
C LYS A 19 -6.57 -6.67 5.72
N MET A 20 -6.98 -7.49 4.76
CA MET A 20 -6.90 -8.96 4.90
C MET A 20 -5.44 -9.42 5.05
N ALA A 21 -4.55 -8.96 4.19
CA ALA A 21 -3.13 -9.31 4.24
C ALA A 21 -2.46 -8.90 5.57
N VAL A 22 -2.81 -7.73 6.12
CA VAL A 22 -2.33 -7.28 7.43
C VAL A 22 -2.83 -8.19 8.54
N ASN A 23 -4.12 -8.53 8.54
CA ASN A 23 -4.70 -9.40 9.56
C ASN A 23 -4.07 -10.80 9.53
N GLU A 24 -3.91 -11.37 8.34
CA GLU A 24 -3.26 -12.67 8.15
C GLU A 24 -1.78 -12.63 8.58
N SER A 25 -1.06 -11.56 8.22
CA SER A 25 0.33 -11.37 8.65
C SER A 25 0.47 -11.27 10.16
N ALA A 26 -0.47 -10.57 10.83
CA ALA A 26 -0.47 -10.42 12.29
C ALA A 26 -0.78 -11.76 12.98
N GLN A 27 -1.77 -12.51 12.47
CA GLN A 27 -2.10 -13.83 12.96
C GLN A 27 -0.92 -14.80 12.82
N GLU A 28 -0.30 -14.85 11.63
CA GLU A 28 0.89 -15.66 11.37
C GLU A 28 2.03 -15.29 12.34
N LEU A 29 2.29 -14.00 12.57
CA LEU A 29 3.35 -13.56 13.50
C LEU A 29 3.05 -13.90 14.96
N SER A 30 1.77 -13.90 15.35
CA SER A 30 1.35 -14.26 16.71
C SER A 30 1.57 -15.75 17.01
N GLN A 31 1.46 -16.60 15.97
CA GLN A 31 1.59 -18.05 16.08
C GLN A 31 3.04 -18.51 15.81
N HIS A 32 3.73 -17.82 14.90
CA HIS A 32 5.04 -18.17 14.37
C HIS A 32 5.95 -16.93 14.33
N LYS A 33 6.69 -16.67 15.41
CA LYS A 33 7.59 -15.50 15.51
C LYS A 33 8.71 -15.53 14.47
N GLU A 34 9.13 -16.72 14.06
CA GLU A 34 10.11 -17.01 13.01
C GLU A 34 9.67 -16.52 11.62
N SER A 35 8.36 -16.41 11.37
CA SER A 35 7.82 -15.93 10.10
C SER A 35 8.09 -14.43 9.86
N LYS A 36 8.58 -13.69 10.87
CA LYS A 36 8.82 -12.23 10.79
C LYS A 36 9.71 -11.82 9.63
N GLN A 37 10.82 -12.52 9.41
CA GLN A 37 11.76 -12.16 8.35
C GLN A 37 11.12 -12.38 6.97
N ARG A 38 10.45 -13.53 6.78
CA ARG A 38 9.77 -13.88 5.53
C ARG A 38 8.64 -12.89 5.21
N LEU A 39 7.77 -12.62 6.18
CA LEU A 39 6.66 -11.67 6.01
C LEU A 39 7.17 -10.26 5.75
N GLY A 40 8.22 -9.83 6.48
CA GLY A 40 8.88 -8.55 6.22
C GLY A 40 9.36 -8.42 4.78
N ALA A 41 10.03 -9.45 4.25
CA ALA A 41 10.49 -9.47 2.86
C ALA A 41 9.33 -9.42 1.84
N MET A 42 8.20 -10.08 2.12
CA MET A 42 7.01 -10.02 1.27
C MET A 42 6.41 -8.60 1.22
N TRP A 43 6.27 -7.95 2.39
CA TRP A 43 5.77 -6.58 2.48
C TRP A 43 6.73 -5.58 1.81
N GLU A 44 8.03 -5.75 1.99
CA GLU A 44 9.03 -4.92 1.33
C GLU A 44 8.95 -5.04 -0.19
N ALA A 45 8.87 -6.27 -0.71
CA ALA A 45 8.74 -6.52 -2.14
C ALA A 45 7.48 -5.87 -2.73
N PHE A 46 6.33 -6.02 -2.05
CA PHE A 46 5.07 -5.38 -2.45
C PHE A 46 5.18 -3.85 -2.49
N LEU A 47 5.67 -3.23 -1.41
CA LEU A 47 5.78 -1.77 -1.31
C LEU A 47 6.75 -1.21 -2.36
N LYS A 48 7.86 -1.92 -2.61
CA LYS A 48 8.82 -1.55 -3.66
C LYS A 48 8.18 -1.58 -5.04
N GLN A 49 7.46 -2.65 -5.38
CA GLN A 49 6.78 -2.77 -6.67
C GLN A 49 5.71 -1.69 -6.85
N PHE A 50 4.88 -1.46 -5.82
CA PHE A 50 3.85 -0.43 -5.86
C PHE A 50 4.44 0.97 -6.07
N TYR A 51 5.51 1.29 -5.34
CA TYR A 51 6.19 2.58 -5.47
C TYR A 51 6.90 2.75 -6.82
N GLN A 52 7.50 1.68 -7.35
CA GLN A 52 8.07 1.68 -8.70
C GLN A 52 7.00 1.98 -9.74
N TYR A 53 5.84 1.32 -9.65
CA TYR A 53 4.73 1.55 -10.57
C TYR A 53 4.21 2.98 -10.53
N ILE A 54 4.03 3.56 -9.32
CA ILE A 54 3.66 4.98 -9.20
C ILE A 54 4.68 5.87 -9.92
N ARG A 55 5.98 5.67 -9.69
CA ARG A 55 7.03 6.47 -10.33
C ARG A 55 7.05 6.31 -11.85
N GLU A 56 6.76 5.13 -12.36
CA GLU A 56 6.65 4.89 -13.80
C GLU A 56 5.50 5.71 -14.40
N GLN A 57 4.34 5.70 -13.74
CA GLN A 57 3.18 6.49 -14.16
C GLN A 57 3.43 8.01 -14.06
N GLU A 58 4.12 8.48 -13.02
CA GLU A 58 4.52 9.89 -12.91
C GLU A 58 5.42 10.33 -14.07
N LYS A 59 6.40 9.50 -14.44
CA LYS A 59 7.31 9.77 -15.56
C LYS A 59 6.57 9.76 -16.89
N GLU A 60 5.71 8.78 -17.10
CA GLU A 60 4.93 8.60 -18.34
C GLU A 60 3.99 9.79 -18.59
N HIS A 61 3.27 10.21 -17.54
CA HIS A 61 2.24 11.24 -17.66
C HIS A 61 2.70 12.65 -17.28
N ARG A 62 3.94 12.82 -16.79
CA ARG A 62 4.49 14.09 -16.28
C ARG A 62 3.60 14.75 -15.21
N ILE A 63 2.95 13.93 -14.40
CA ILE A 63 2.12 14.34 -13.26
C ILE A 63 2.77 13.86 -11.97
N SER A 64 2.56 14.56 -10.85
CA SER A 64 2.93 14.03 -9.53
C SER A 64 1.75 13.30 -8.92
N LEU A 65 1.89 11.97 -8.81
CA LEU A 65 0.96 11.08 -8.12
C LEU A 65 1.37 10.88 -6.67
N LEU A 66 2.65 11.10 -6.33
CA LEU A 66 3.13 11.11 -4.94
C LEU A 66 2.50 12.24 -4.11
N ASP A 67 1.97 13.27 -4.75
CA ASP A 67 1.19 14.32 -4.10
C ASP A 67 -0.17 13.82 -3.59
N PHE A 68 -0.73 12.72 -4.13
CA PHE A 68 -1.90 12.06 -3.54
C PHE A 68 -1.61 11.51 -2.14
N ALA A 69 -0.35 11.15 -1.88
CA ALA A 69 0.11 10.70 -0.57
C ALA A 69 0.51 11.86 0.38
N LYS A 70 0.59 13.12 -0.10
CA LYS A 70 0.85 14.28 0.79
C LYS A 70 -0.30 14.55 1.78
N MET A 71 -1.48 13.95 1.60
CA MET A 71 -2.52 13.91 2.63
C MET A 71 -2.17 13.00 3.82
N PHE A 72 -1.34 11.97 3.61
CA PHE A 72 -0.81 11.11 4.66
C PHE A 72 0.45 11.73 5.25
N SER A 73 0.32 12.94 5.81
CA SER A 73 1.31 13.44 6.76
C SER A 73 1.36 12.48 7.97
N LEU A 74 2.18 11.43 7.86
CA LEU A 74 2.56 10.49 8.92
C LEU A 74 3.15 11.21 10.15
N ARG A 75 3.39 12.53 10.06
CA ARG A 75 3.78 13.41 11.16
C ARG A 75 2.78 13.45 12.32
N LYS A 76 1.51 13.06 12.14
CA LYS A 76 0.51 13.07 13.24
C LYS A 76 0.35 11.73 13.99
N TRP A 77 1.05 10.67 13.58
CA TRP A 77 0.95 9.35 14.25
C TRP A 77 2.20 8.97 15.07
N PHE A 78 3.27 9.77 14.98
CA PHE A 78 4.52 9.56 15.69
C PHE A 78 4.87 10.72 16.66
N PHE A 79 3.92 11.59 16.97
CA PHE A 79 4.00 12.64 18.01
C PHE A 79 2.70 12.69 18.80
#